data_AF-A0A945I553-F1
#
_entry.id   AF-A0A945I553-F1
#
_cell.length_a   1.000
_cell.length_b   1.000
_cell.length_c   1.000
_cell.angle_alpha   90.00
_cell.angle_beta   90.00
_cell.angle_gamma   90.00
#
_symmetry.space_group_name_H-M   'P 1'
#
loop_
_entity.id
_entity.type
_entity.pdbx_description
1 polymer ?
#
loop_
_entity_poly.entity_id
_entity_poly.type
_entity_poly.pdbx_seq_one_letter_code
_entity_poly.pdbx_strand_id
1 'polypeptide(L)'
;MKNHSRSLPRSILIFVVGVFLLAACQHEGELVTSNQAQNDEARATPEAATAPSAKAKPKSDIGSFTNPANNTSAEADKYMVAAANPLAAKAGLEILRAGGSAVDAVIATQLALNVV
;
A
#
# COMPACT_ATOMS: atom_id res chain seq x y z
N MET A 1 24.59 -29.33 -21.37
CA MET A 1 24.85 -28.00 -21.97
C MET A 1 23.90 -27.84 -23.16
N LYS A 2 23.25 -26.72 -23.45
CA LYS A 2 23.06 -25.39 -22.84
C LYS A 2 22.08 -24.69 -23.81
N ASN A 3 21.08 -23.99 -23.26
CA ASN A 3 20.32 -22.90 -23.90
C ASN A 3 19.40 -23.31 -25.09
N HIS A 4 18.36 -22.60 -25.53
CA HIS A 4 18.05 -21.17 -25.47
C HIS A 4 16.54 -20.95 -25.71
N SER A 5 16.03 -19.87 -25.10
CA SER A 5 14.91 -19.04 -25.57
C SER A 5 13.52 -19.68 -25.65
N ARG A 6 12.78 -19.61 -24.53
CA ARG A 6 11.32 -19.73 -24.57
C ARG A 6 10.77 -18.49 -25.28
N SER A 7 10.43 -18.64 -26.55
CA SER A 7 9.68 -17.66 -27.32
C SER A 7 8.39 -17.33 -26.57
N LEU A 8 8.31 -16.14 -25.99
CA LEU A 8 7.06 -15.66 -25.40
C LEU A 8 5.99 -15.63 -26.51
N PRO A 9 4.78 -16.13 -26.24
CA PRO A 9 3.71 -16.14 -27.22
C PRO A 9 3.40 -14.70 -27.62
N ARG A 10 3.25 -14.46 -28.93
CA ARG A 10 2.95 -13.13 -29.50
C ARG A 10 1.77 -12.44 -28.80
N SER A 11 0.80 -13.21 -28.29
CA SER A 11 -0.33 -12.70 -27.52
C SER A 11 0.06 -12.00 -26.22
N ILE A 12 1.08 -12.49 -25.49
CA ILE A 12 1.56 -11.86 -24.25
C ILE A 12 2.29 -10.54 -24.58
N LEU A 13 3.07 -10.52 -25.66
CA LEU A 13 3.78 -9.30 -26.08
C LEU A 13 2.77 -8.20 -26.49
N ILE A 14 1.71 -8.56 -27.21
CA ILE A 14 0.65 -7.61 -27.60
C ILE A 14 -0.09 -7.07 -26.38
N PHE A 15 -0.39 -7.91 -25.39
CA PHE A 15 -1.09 -7.48 -24.17
C PHE A 15 -0.25 -6.49 -23.35
N VAL A 16 1.04 -6.77 -23.17
CA VAL A 16 1.96 -5.91 -22.41
C VAL A 16 2.16 -4.57 -23.11
N VAL A 17 2.35 -4.55 -24.43
CA VAL A 17 2.49 -3.30 -25.20
C VAL A 17 1.17 -2.50 -25.21
N GLY A 18 0.02 -3.18 -25.31
CA GLY A 18 -1.29 -2.54 -25.31
C GLY A 18 -1.64 -1.84 -24.00
N VAL A 19 -1.38 -2.47 -22.85
CA VAL A 19 -1.56 -1.85 -21.52
C VAL A 19 -0.64 -0.64 -21.36
N PHE A 20 0.61 -0.74 -21.84
CA PHE A 20 1.59 0.34 -21.73
C PHE A 20 1.25 1.56 -22.60
N LEU A 21 0.68 1.33 -23.80
CA LEU A 21 0.28 2.41 -24.70
C LEU A 21 -1.02 3.11 -24.26
N LEU A 22 -1.98 2.36 -23.72
CA LEU A 22 -3.25 2.91 -23.23
C LEU A 22 -3.05 3.86 -22.03
N ALA A 23 -2.07 3.57 -21.17
CA ALA A 23 -1.72 4.41 -20.05
C ALA A 23 -1.08 5.76 -20.45
N ALA A 24 -0.57 5.90 -21.68
CA ALA A 24 0.08 7.13 -22.14
C ALA A 24 -0.91 8.20 -22.68
N CYS A 25 -2.22 7.90 -22.75
CA CYS A 25 -3.24 8.82 -23.29
C CYS A 25 -4.15 9.47 -22.24
N GLN A 26 -3.96 9.20 -20.96
CA GLN A 26 -4.66 9.88 -19.85
C GLN A 26 -3.56 10.48 -18.96
N HIS A 27 -3.20 11.76 -19.04
CA HIS A 27 -4.08 12.87 -18.69
C HIS A 27 -3.33 14.20 -18.94
N GLU A 28 -3.74 14.94 -19.97
CA GLU A 28 -3.30 16.30 -20.27
C GLU A 28 -4.50 17.25 -20.08
N GLY A 29 -4.43 18.19 -19.12
CA GLY A 29 -5.14 19.47 -19.17
C GLY A 29 -6.41 19.68 -18.33
N GLU A 30 -6.28 20.35 -17.17
CA GLU A 30 -7.20 21.43 -16.76
C GLU A 30 -6.43 22.51 -15.97
N LEU A 31 -6.45 23.74 -16.49
CA LEU A 31 -5.91 24.95 -15.86
C LEU A 31 -6.86 25.40 -14.74
N VAL A 32 -6.59 24.97 -13.50
CA VAL A 32 -7.17 25.58 -12.30
C VAL A 32 -6.14 26.54 -11.71
N THR A 33 -6.35 27.84 -11.94
CA THR A 33 -5.65 28.91 -11.23
C THR A 33 -6.26 29.10 -9.83
N SER A 34 -5.39 29.31 -8.85
CA SER A 34 -5.63 29.81 -7.47
C SER A 34 -6.16 28.85 -6.39
N ASN A 35 -5.30 27.94 -5.95
CA ASN A 35 -4.80 27.91 -4.55
C ASN A 35 -3.59 26.97 -4.44
N GLN A 36 -2.49 27.38 -5.06
CA GLN A 36 -1.24 26.64 -5.11
C GLN A 36 -0.28 27.24 -4.08
N ALA A 37 -0.25 26.63 -2.91
CA ALA A 37 0.87 26.67 -1.98
C ALA A 37 0.85 25.41 -1.11
N GLN A 38 1.01 24.22 -1.73
CA GLN A 38 1.48 23.02 -1.04
C GLN A 38 1.83 21.91 -2.04
N ASN A 39 3.11 21.92 -2.43
CA ASN A 39 3.95 20.74 -2.66
C ASN A 39 3.85 20.05 -4.03
N ASP A 40 4.52 20.64 -5.01
CA ASP A 40 5.24 19.90 -6.05
C ASP A 40 6.29 19.00 -5.37
N GLU A 41 6.23 17.68 -5.53
CA GLU A 41 7.33 16.70 -5.69
C GLU A 41 6.83 15.25 -5.47
N ALA A 42 7.44 14.30 -6.18
CA ALA A 42 7.41 12.84 -5.94
C ALA A 42 6.27 12.01 -6.61
N ARG A 43 6.40 11.91 -7.94
CA ARG A 43 6.72 10.64 -8.63
C ARG A 43 6.67 9.40 -7.70
N ALA A 44 5.61 8.60 -7.82
CA ALA A 44 5.52 7.28 -7.22
C ALA A 44 6.59 6.34 -7.78
N THR A 45 7.77 6.35 -7.17
CA THR A 45 8.60 5.16 -7.06
C THR A 45 7.89 4.20 -6.10
N PRO A 46 7.78 2.88 -6.40
CA PRO A 46 7.36 1.91 -5.42
C PRO A 46 8.49 1.82 -4.39
N GLU A 47 8.41 2.66 -3.36
CA GLU A 47 9.30 2.62 -2.22
C GLU A 47 9.01 1.32 -1.48
N ALA A 48 9.87 0.35 -1.76
CA ALA A 48 10.02 -0.86 -1.00
C ALA A 48 10.15 -0.49 0.49
N ALA A 49 9.04 -0.63 1.23
CA ALA A 49 8.98 -0.84 2.67
C ALA A 49 10.13 -0.19 3.48
N THR A 50 10.31 1.13 3.39
CA THR A 50 10.97 1.87 4.47
C THR A 50 9.96 1.94 5.60
N ALA A 51 10.22 1.17 6.67
CA ALA A 51 9.46 1.29 7.92
C ALA A 51 9.41 2.77 8.35
N PRO A 52 8.24 3.33 8.71
CA PRO A 52 8.18 4.72 9.11
C PRO A 52 9.00 4.92 10.39
N SER A 53 9.98 5.82 10.28
CA SER A 53 10.89 6.23 11.34
C SER A 53 10.12 6.62 12.60
N ALA A 54 10.41 5.95 13.70
CA ALA A 54 9.86 6.25 15.02
C ALA A 54 10.38 7.61 15.53
N LYS A 55 9.54 8.65 15.45
CA LYS A 55 9.28 9.69 16.49
C LYS A 55 8.67 10.95 15.87
N ALA A 56 7.34 10.94 15.76
CA ALA A 56 6.56 12.16 15.88
C ALA A 56 5.26 11.77 16.60
N LYS A 57 5.03 12.32 17.80
CA LYS A 57 3.80 12.10 18.55
C LYS A 57 2.69 12.84 17.78
N PRO A 58 1.73 12.16 17.13
CA PRO A 58 0.70 12.86 16.37
C PRO A 58 -0.20 13.55 17.39
N LYS A 59 -0.21 14.89 17.40
CA LYS A 59 -1.22 15.63 18.15
C LYS A 59 -2.45 15.72 17.26
N SER A 60 -3.39 14.78 17.45
CA SER A 60 -4.66 14.78 16.73
C SER A 60 -5.66 15.68 17.48
N ASP A 61 -5.95 16.86 16.93
CA ASP A 61 -6.95 17.79 17.47
C ASP A 61 -8.36 17.52 16.89
N ILE A 62 -8.54 16.38 16.21
CA ILE A 62 -9.82 15.88 15.70
C ILE A 62 -10.39 14.92 16.75
N GLY A 63 -11.64 15.14 17.16
CA GLY A 63 -12.34 14.38 18.22
C GLY A 63 -11.97 12.91 18.25
N SER A 64 -11.31 12.51 19.34
CA SER A 64 -10.73 11.17 19.48
C SER A 64 -11.84 10.15 19.68
N PHE A 65 -12.08 9.29 18.68
CA PHE A 65 -12.89 8.07 18.82
C PHE A 65 -12.15 6.96 19.58
N THR A 66 -10.93 7.23 20.04
CA THR A 66 -10.15 6.30 20.86
C THR A 66 -10.52 6.49 22.34
N ASN A 67 -10.61 5.40 23.09
CA ASN A 67 -10.76 5.48 24.54
C ASN A 67 -9.58 6.31 25.10
N PRO A 68 -9.83 7.45 25.77
CA PRO A 68 -8.76 8.34 26.24
C PRO A 68 -7.82 7.67 27.27
N ALA A 69 -8.18 6.50 27.80
CA ALA A 69 -7.37 5.76 28.75
C ALA A 69 -6.12 5.09 28.13
N ASN A 70 -5.98 4.98 26.81
CA ASN A 70 -4.91 4.17 26.20
C ASN A 70 -4.44 4.64 24.81
N ASN A 71 -4.15 5.93 24.65
CA ASN A 71 -3.51 6.51 23.45
C ASN A 71 -1.99 6.23 23.37
N THR A 72 -1.55 5.07 23.84
CA THR A 72 -0.16 4.63 23.73
C THR A 72 0.10 4.19 22.30
N SER A 73 1.18 4.71 21.70
CA SER A 73 1.63 4.25 20.39
C SER A 73 1.98 2.76 20.47
N ALA A 74 1.43 1.94 19.57
CA ALA A 74 1.85 0.56 19.44
C ALA A 74 3.18 0.51 18.68
N GLU A 75 4.13 -0.28 19.18
CA GLU A 75 5.43 -0.54 18.55
C GLU A 75 5.57 -2.03 18.29
N ALA A 76 6.27 -2.39 17.21
CA ALA A 76 6.53 -3.79 16.85
C ALA A 76 7.88 -3.94 16.16
N ASP A 77 8.65 -4.95 16.56
CA ASP A 77 10.01 -5.18 16.03
C ASP A 77 10.03 -5.81 14.62
N LYS A 78 9.01 -6.62 14.30
CA LYS A 78 9.00 -7.44 13.07
C LYS A 78 7.77 -7.23 12.21
N TYR A 79 6.58 -7.31 12.79
CA TYR A 79 5.32 -7.29 12.05
C TYR A 79 4.28 -6.47 12.80
N MET A 80 3.54 -5.66 12.07
CA MET A 80 2.43 -4.87 12.58
C MET A 80 1.32 -4.81 11.55
N VAL A 81 0.07 -4.97 12.00
CA VAL A 81 -1.13 -4.76 11.20
C VAL A 81 -2.10 -3.97 12.05
N ALA A 82 -2.57 -2.84 11.54
CA ALA A 82 -3.62 -2.03 12.16
C ALA A 82 -4.90 -2.18 11.33
N ALA A 83 -6.01 -2.54 11.98
CA ALA A 83 -7.31 -2.69 11.33
C ALA A 83 -8.43 -2.32 12.29
N ALA A 84 -9.61 -1.99 11.73
CA ALA A 84 -10.79 -1.62 12.51
C ALA A 84 -11.33 -2.78 13.39
N ASN A 85 -11.04 -4.03 13.02
CA ASN A 85 -11.44 -5.21 13.79
C ASN A 85 -10.18 -6.03 14.18
N PRO A 86 -10.04 -6.44 15.47
CA PRO A 86 -8.89 -7.22 15.93
C PRO A 86 -8.73 -8.59 15.23
N LEU A 87 -9.81 -9.23 14.80
CA LEU A 87 -9.75 -10.49 14.05
C LEU A 87 -9.17 -10.28 12.65
N ALA A 88 -9.50 -9.17 11.99
CA ALA A 88 -8.91 -8.83 10.70
C ALA A 88 -7.42 -8.48 10.84
N ALA A 89 -7.03 -7.73 11.88
CA ALA A 89 -5.62 -7.47 12.18
C ALA A 89 -4.84 -8.78 12.43
N LYS A 90 -5.46 -9.73 13.14
CA LYS A 90 -4.88 -11.05 13.37
C LYS A 90 -4.70 -11.84 12.08
N ALA A 91 -5.69 -11.83 11.18
CA ALA A 91 -5.59 -12.50 9.88
C ALA A 91 -4.42 -11.96 9.04
N GLY A 92 -4.29 -10.63 8.93
CA GLY A 92 -3.13 -10.03 8.25
C GLY A 92 -1.80 -10.38 8.91
N LEU A 93 -1.75 -10.40 10.24
CA LEU A 93 -0.55 -10.75 11.01
C LEU A 93 -0.12 -12.21 10.83
N GLU A 94 -1.07 -13.14 10.68
CA GLU A 94 -0.79 -14.55 10.37
C GLU A 94 -0.13 -14.71 8.99
N ILE A 95 -0.57 -13.95 7.99
CA ILE A 95 0.05 -13.95 6.66
C ILE A 95 1.49 -13.43 6.71
N LEU A 96 1.75 -12.33 7.44
CA LEU A 96 3.12 -11.83 7.63
C LEU A 96 4.01 -12.87 8.33
N ARG A 97 3.50 -13.55 9.37
CA ARG A 97 4.23 -14.61 10.07
C ARG A 97 4.49 -15.85 9.21
N ALA A 98 3.61 -16.13 8.26
CA ALA A 98 3.78 -17.19 7.27
C ALA A 98 4.80 -16.84 6.16
N GLY A 99 5.36 -15.63 6.18
CA GLY A 99 6.32 -15.16 5.17
C GLY A 99 5.68 -14.49 3.96
N GLY A 100 4.39 -14.15 4.02
CA GLY A 100 3.71 -13.35 2.99
C GLY A 100 4.20 -11.90 2.98
N SER A 101 3.99 -11.22 1.85
CA SER A 101 4.34 -9.82 1.69
C SER A 101 3.34 -8.89 2.40
N ALA A 102 3.71 -7.62 2.56
CA ALA A 102 2.79 -6.59 3.07
C ALA A 102 1.51 -6.48 2.24
N VAL A 103 1.60 -6.71 0.92
CA VAL A 103 0.45 -6.71 0.01
C VAL A 103 -0.47 -7.89 0.32
N ASP A 104 0.08 -9.09 0.51
CA ASP A 104 -0.71 -10.29 0.85
C ASP A 104 -1.43 -10.11 2.20
N ALA A 105 -0.76 -9.50 3.18
CA ALA A 105 -1.32 -9.21 4.48
C ALA A 105 -2.49 -8.21 4.41
N VAL A 106 -2.38 -7.17 3.56
CA VAL A 106 -3.47 -6.21 3.32
C VAL A 106 -4.65 -6.89 2.63
N ILE A 107 -4.41 -7.75 1.64
CA ILE A 107 -5.47 -8.52 0.97
C ILE A 107 -6.20 -9.40 1.98
N ALA A 108 -5.49 -10.16 2.80
CA ALA A 108 -6.10 -11.00 3.83
C ALA A 108 -6.88 -10.19 4.87
N THR A 109 -6.33 -9.07 5.31
CA THR A 109 -7.00 -8.15 6.25
C THR A 109 -8.29 -7.62 5.65
N GLN A 110 -8.27 -7.18 4.39
CA GLN A 110 -9.44 -6.61 3.73
C GLN A 110 -10.52 -7.65 3.44
N LEU A 111 -10.13 -8.88 3.08
CA LEU A 111 -11.08 -9.98 2.92
C LEU A 111 -11.72 -10.37 4.25
N ALA A 112 -10.94 -10.40 5.34
CA ALA A 112 -11.45 -10.67 6.67
C ALA A 112 -12.43 -9.58 7.13
N LEU A 113 -12.13 -8.29 6.90
CA LEU A 113 -13.02 -7.17 7.24
C LEU A 113 -14.42 -7.27 6.61
N ASN A 114 -14.57 -7.98 5.49
CA ASN A 114 -15.87 -8.16 4.84
C ASN A 114 -16.74 -9.24 5.51
N VAL A 115 -16.19 -10.07 6.41
CA VAL A 115 -16.88 -11.24 6.98
C VAL A 115 -16.85 -11.32 8.52
N VAL A 116 -16.16 -10.40 9.19
CA VAL A 116 -16.04 -10.32 10.66
C VAL A 116 -17.03 -9.36 11.30
#